data_AF-A0A6G7XNE4-F1
#
_entry.id   AF-A0A6G7XNE4-F1
#
_cell.length_a   1.000
_cell.length_b   1.000
_cell.length_c   1.000
_cell.angle_alpha   90.00
_cell.angle_beta   90.00
_cell.angle_gamma   90.00
#
_symmetry.space_group_name_H-M   'P 1'
#
loop_
_entity.id
_entity.type
_entity.pdbx_description
1 polymer ?
#
loop_
_entity_poly.entity_id
_entity_poly.type
_entity_poly.pdbx_seq_one_letter_code
_entity_poly.pdbx_strand_id
1 'polypeptide(L)'
;MPPSSSAAPLLLSSTLVWVLGGAVVVVLLVCVGVLLLSRQLTARREAELHRDLHEQRLDIERREHRLAEREARADEERRGLEERAAEVAEAATERTALLEQVARLSVEEARAEVVGAAEHEARLAAATLARDIEAAARQGAESEAKRVLSTAIQRLASEQSADLTVSVVHLASDDLKGRIIGREGRNIRAFEQITGVNLVIDDTPEAVVLSCFDPVRREVARVALEELLADGRIHPTRIEEVHQRSQEQVEALCRSAGEEACLQMGISDLHPELVLTMGRLRYRSSYGQNVLAHLVESGRAAGLLADELGVERSACVRGAFLHDIGKALTHEVEGSHAIVGADLARRYGEHEDVVHAIEAHHNEVEPRTVEAWLTQAADAISGGRPGARRESLESYVKRLERLEEIALTHRGVEKVFAMQAGRDLRVMVLPDVVDDLAAQVLARDLAKQIEEELTYPGQIRVTVIRESRATEVAR
;
A
#
# COMPACT_ATOMS: atom_id res chain seq x y z
N MET A 1 -101.58 168.62 31.29
CA MET A 1 -101.54 168.48 32.75
C MET A 1 -100.20 167.87 33.13
N PRO A 2 -99.51 168.43 34.14
CA PRO A 2 -98.03 168.47 34.31
C PRO A 2 -97.56 167.45 35.41
N PRO A 3 -96.29 167.37 35.94
CA PRO A 3 -95.12 168.29 35.84
C PRO A 3 -93.67 167.67 35.74
N SER A 4 -92.70 168.57 35.43
CA SER A 4 -91.31 168.80 35.94
C SER A 4 -90.23 167.68 35.96
N SER A 5 -89.13 167.82 35.19
CA SER A 5 -87.77 168.33 35.55
C SER A 5 -86.90 167.30 36.31
N SER A 6 -85.59 167.08 36.13
CA SER A 6 -84.49 167.76 35.45
C SER A 6 -83.30 166.77 35.24
N ALA A 7 -82.41 167.13 34.29
CA ALA A 7 -80.97 166.83 34.13
C ALA A 7 -80.30 165.60 34.80
N ALA A 8 -79.62 164.76 33.98
CA ALA A 8 -78.16 164.49 34.02
C ALA A 8 -77.76 163.35 33.03
N PRO A 9 -76.54 163.36 32.44
CA PRO A 9 -76.10 162.41 31.41
C PRO A 9 -75.44 161.16 32.02
N LEU A 10 -75.35 160.02 31.30
CA LEU A 10 -74.27 159.03 31.45
C LEU A 10 -74.32 157.87 30.42
N LEU A 11 -73.12 157.63 29.88
CA LEU A 11 -72.56 156.57 29.01
C LEU A 11 -73.05 155.12 29.29
N LEU A 12 -73.32 154.33 28.23
CA LEU A 12 -73.11 152.85 28.17
C LEU A 12 -73.61 152.24 26.84
N SER A 13 -72.73 151.94 25.87
CA SER A 13 -73.05 151.09 24.71
C SER A 13 -71.81 150.47 24.03
N SER A 14 -70.97 149.73 24.77
CA SER A 14 -69.78 149.04 24.23
C SER A 14 -69.74 147.52 24.48
N THR A 15 -70.73 146.90 25.12
CA THR A 15 -70.59 145.54 25.66
C THR A 15 -70.98 144.41 24.69
N LEU A 16 -71.86 144.62 23.71
CA LEU A 16 -72.40 143.52 22.88
C LEU A 16 -71.45 143.04 21.76
N VAL A 17 -70.58 143.90 21.24
CA VAL A 17 -69.61 143.55 20.18
C VAL A 17 -68.44 142.71 20.73
N TRP A 18 -68.13 142.85 22.02
CA TRP A 18 -67.00 142.16 22.65
C TRP A 18 -67.25 140.67 22.88
N VAL A 19 -68.50 140.24 23.06
CA VAL A 19 -68.81 138.84 23.41
C VAL A 19 -68.70 137.90 22.20
N LEU A 20 -69.17 138.33 21.01
CA LEU A 20 -69.07 137.54 19.76
C LEU A 20 -67.65 137.54 19.17
N GLY A 21 -66.93 138.66 19.28
CA GLY A 21 -65.50 138.73 18.90
C GLY A 21 -64.62 137.86 19.82
N GLY A 22 -64.91 137.84 21.12
CA GLY A 22 -64.18 137.05 22.10
C GLY A 22 -64.26 135.53 21.86
N ALA A 23 -65.44 135.02 21.52
CA ALA A 23 -65.63 133.58 21.26
C ALA A 23 -64.87 133.09 20.02
N VAL A 24 -64.87 133.89 18.93
CA VAL A 24 -64.12 133.57 17.70
C VAL A 24 -62.61 133.61 17.96
N VAL A 25 -62.12 134.59 18.74
CA VAL A 25 -60.70 134.68 19.12
C VAL A 25 -60.27 133.51 19.99
N VAL A 26 -61.11 133.06 20.93
CA VAL A 26 -60.79 131.90 21.78
C VAL A 26 -60.74 130.60 20.95
N VAL A 27 -61.67 130.37 20.03
CA VAL A 27 -61.62 129.19 19.15
C VAL A 27 -60.41 129.24 18.22
N LEU A 28 -60.06 130.41 17.66
CA LEU A 28 -58.85 130.59 16.86
C LEU A 28 -57.57 130.34 17.67
N LEU A 29 -57.49 130.83 18.91
CA LEU A 29 -56.34 130.60 19.80
C LEU A 29 -56.22 129.12 20.19
N VAL A 30 -57.33 128.42 20.42
CA VAL A 30 -57.33 126.97 20.70
C VAL A 30 -56.93 126.18 19.46
N CYS A 31 -57.46 126.51 18.26
CA CYS A 31 -57.05 125.87 17.01
C CYS A 31 -55.57 126.12 16.69
N VAL A 32 -55.07 127.34 16.90
CA VAL A 32 -53.64 127.67 16.76
C VAL A 32 -52.81 126.93 17.80
N GLY A 33 -53.28 126.82 19.05
CA GLY A 33 -52.63 126.04 20.10
C GLY A 33 -52.54 124.55 19.77
N VAL A 34 -53.61 123.95 19.25
CA VAL A 34 -53.64 122.54 18.81
C VAL A 34 -52.75 122.33 17.58
N LEU A 35 -52.73 123.26 16.63
CA LEU A 35 -51.82 123.22 15.47
C LEU A 35 -50.35 123.35 15.86
N LEU A 36 -50.03 124.23 16.81
CA LEU A 36 -48.68 124.40 17.34
C LEU A 36 -48.23 123.17 18.13
N LEU A 37 -49.11 122.58 18.95
CA LEU A 37 -48.83 121.36 19.68
C LEU A 37 -48.68 120.15 18.74
N SER A 38 -49.53 120.05 17.72
CA SER A 38 -49.41 119.04 16.68
C SER A 38 -48.09 119.17 15.91
N ARG A 39 -47.70 120.39 15.53
CA ARG A 39 -46.39 120.66 14.91
C ARG A 39 -45.21 120.35 15.82
N GLN A 40 -45.31 120.63 17.12
CA GLN A 40 -44.26 120.28 18.08
C GLN A 40 -44.15 118.76 18.27
N LEU A 41 -45.27 118.04 18.28
CA LEU A 41 -45.28 116.57 18.38
C LEU A 41 -44.75 115.90 17.11
N THR A 42 -45.09 116.41 15.92
CA THR A 42 -44.51 115.92 14.66
C THR A 42 -43.02 116.20 14.57
N ALA A 43 -42.57 117.41 14.94
CA ALA A 43 -41.14 117.75 14.95
C ALA A 43 -40.35 116.90 15.96
N ARG A 44 -40.93 116.56 17.13
CA ARG A 44 -40.32 115.64 18.08
C ARG A 44 -40.24 114.21 17.55
N ARG A 45 -41.32 113.71 16.93
CA ARG A 45 -41.33 112.38 16.30
C ARG A 45 -40.35 112.28 15.14
N GLU A 46 -40.25 113.32 14.31
CA GLU A 46 -39.27 113.40 13.21
C GLU A 46 -37.83 113.42 13.75
N ALA A 47 -37.57 114.15 14.83
CA ALA A 47 -36.25 114.19 15.46
C ALA A 47 -35.87 112.87 16.15
N GLU A 48 -36.84 112.14 16.70
CA GLU A 48 -36.64 110.78 17.22
C GLU A 48 -36.39 109.77 16.10
N LEU A 49 -37.21 109.79 15.04
CA LEU A 49 -37.01 108.96 13.85
C LEU A 49 -35.66 109.22 13.16
N HIS A 50 -35.24 110.49 13.06
CA HIS A 50 -33.93 110.83 12.51
C HIS A 50 -32.78 110.32 13.39
N ARG A 51 -32.94 110.31 14.72
CA ARG A 51 -31.96 109.72 15.63
C ARG A 51 -31.92 108.20 15.51
N ASP A 52 -33.07 107.54 15.51
CA ASP A 52 -33.16 106.08 15.36
C ASP A 52 -32.59 105.62 14.00
N LEU A 53 -32.91 106.32 12.91
CA LEU A 53 -32.35 106.03 11.58
C LEU A 53 -30.84 106.28 11.52
N HIS A 54 -30.34 107.32 12.20
CA HIS A 54 -28.91 107.57 12.27
C HIS A 54 -28.18 106.49 13.07
N GLU A 55 -28.74 106.05 14.19
CA GLU A 55 -28.20 104.94 14.98
C GLU A 55 -28.23 103.62 14.23
N GLN A 56 -29.33 103.31 13.53
CA GLN A 56 -29.43 102.13 12.66
C GLN A 56 -28.40 102.17 11.52
N ARG A 57 -28.21 103.34 10.88
CA ARG A 57 -27.23 103.49 9.80
C ARG A 57 -25.80 103.27 10.30
N LEU A 58 -25.46 103.81 11.47
CA LEU A 58 -24.16 103.59 12.09
C LEU A 58 -23.95 102.13 12.51
N ASP A 59 -25.01 101.42 12.94
CA ASP A 59 -24.92 100.00 13.26
C ASP A 59 -24.73 99.14 11.99
N ILE A 60 -25.41 99.49 10.89
CA ILE A 60 -25.23 98.84 9.59
C ILE A 60 -23.81 99.04 9.07
N GLU A 61 -23.29 100.27 9.07
CA GLU A 61 -21.92 100.57 8.63
C GLU A 61 -20.87 99.79 9.45
N ARG A 62 -21.08 99.66 10.77
CA ARG A 62 -20.22 98.83 11.63
C ARG A 62 -20.30 97.34 11.30
N ARG A 63 -21.49 96.83 10.96
CA ARG A 63 -21.67 95.42 10.56
C ARG A 63 -21.04 95.14 9.20
N GLU A 64 -21.20 96.05 8.24
CA GLU A 64 -20.58 95.95 6.91
C GLU A 64 -19.05 95.94 7.02
N HIS A 65 -18.47 96.83 7.83
CA HIS A 65 -17.01 96.83 8.03
C HIS A 65 -16.51 95.51 8.66
N ARG A 66 -17.23 94.99 9.67
CA ARG A 66 -16.87 93.70 10.29
C ARG A 66 -17.04 92.51 9.34
N LEU A 67 -18.02 92.55 8.44
CA LEU A 67 -18.23 91.53 7.43
C LEU A 67 -17.13 91.57 6.38
N ALA A 68 -16.78 92.76 5.87
CA ALA A 68 -15.69 92.94 4.92
C ALA A 68 -14.34 92.47 5.48
N GLU A 69 -14.04 92.77 6.74
CA GLU A 69 -12.82 92.27 7.41
C GLU A 69 -12.82 90.74 7.55
N ARG A 70 -13.98 90.13 7.80
CA ARG A 70 -14.11 88.67 7.90
C ARG A 70 -13.98 87.99 6.55
N GLU A 71 -14.58 88.55 5.51
CA GLU A 71 -14.45 88.04 4.13
C GLU A 71 -13.00 88.10 3.67
N ALA A 72 -12.31 89.23 3.89
CA ALA A 72 -10.90 89.37 3.54
C ALA A 72 -10.02 88.33 4.25
N ARG A 73 -10.25 88.08 5.54
CA ARG A 73 -9.52 87.04 6.29
C ARG A 73 -9.84 85.63 5.79
N ALA A 74 -11.11 85.34 5.51
CA ALA A 74 -11.51 84.03 5.00
C ALA A 74 -10.92 83.74 3.61
N ASP A 75 -10.84 84.75 2.74
CA ASP A 75 -10.20 84.62 1.42
C ASP A 75 -8.68 84.42 1.53
N GLU A 76 -8.01 85.09 2.47
CA GLU A 76 -6.58 84.90 2.73
C GLU A 76 -6.29 83.49 3.30
N GLU A 77 -7.11 83.03 4.26
CA GLU A 77 -7.02 81.67 4.79
C GLU A 77 -7.30 80.61 3.71
N ARG A 78 -8.29 80.84 2.84
CA ARG A 78 -8.60 79.91 1.74
C ARG A 78 -7.42 79.79 0.77
N ARG A 79 -6.82 80.91 0.36
CA ARG A 79 -5.62 80.89 -0.49
C ARG A 79 -4.46 80.17 0.17
N GLY A 80 -4.20 80.44 1.46
CA GLY A 80 -3.14 79.75 2.19
C GLY A 80 -3.39 78.23 2.35
N LEU A 81 -4.65 77.80 2.41
CA LEU A 81 -5.00 76.38 2.42
C LEU A 81 -4.84 75.73 1.04
N GLU A 82 -5.20 76.43 -0.03
CA GLU A 82 -5.03 75.95 -1.41
C GLU A 82 -3.54 75.77 -1.76
N GLU A 83 -2.69 76.73 -1.37
CA GLU A 83 -1.23 76.64 -1.54
C GLU A 83 -0.64 75.45 -0.77
N ARG A 84 -1.00 75.29 0.51
CA ARG A 84 -0.54 74.15 1.33
C ARG A 84 -1.04 72.81 0.79
N ALA A 85 -2.26 72.75 0.26
CA ALA A 85 -2.78 71.52 -0.33
C ALA A 85 -2.01 71.11 -1.59
N ALA A 86 -1.61 72.10 -2.41
CA ALA A 86 -0.77 71.86 -3.57
C ALA A 86 0.63 71.36 -3.17
N GLU A 87 1.27 72.01 -2.20
CA GLU A 87 2.59 71.58 -1.68
C GLU A 87 2.56 70.16 -1.10
N VAL A 88 1.52 69.81 -0.35
CA VAL A 88 1.36 68.45 0.21
C VAL A 88 1.15 67.41 -0.89
N ALA A 89 0.40 67.74 -1.94
CA ALA A 89 0.20 66.84 -3.08
C ALA A 89 1.51 66.60 -3.85
N GLU A 90 2.27 67.66 -4.11
CA GLU A 90 3.57 67.57 -4.79
C GLU A 90 4.57 66.74 -3.96
N ALA A 91 4.71 67.03 -2.66
CA ALA A 91 5.57 66.28 -1.76
C ALA A 91 5.17 64.78 -1.65
N ALA A 92 3.87 64.47 -1.72
CA ALA A 92 3.40 63.09 -1.73
C ALA A 92 3.78 62.36 -3.02
N THR A 93 3.70 63.03 -4.17
CA THR A 93 4.14 62.46 -5.45
C THR A 93 5.64 62.25 -5.50
N GLU A 94 6.44 63.21 -5.04
CA GLU A 94 7.90 63.12 -5.00
C GLU A 94 8.37 62.03 -4.04
N ARG A 95 7.74 61.92 -2.86
CA ARG A 95 8.00 60.84 -1.91
C ARG A 95 7.72 59.47 -2.52
N THR A 96 6.62 59.33 -3.26
CA THR A 96 6.28 58.07 -3.93
C THR A 96 7.33 57.70 -4.98
N ALA A 97 7.71 58.67 -5.82
CA ALA A 97 8.72 58.47 -6.86
C ALA A 97 10.12 58.14 -6.28
N LEU A 98 10.52 58.79 -5.17
CA LEU A 98 11.77 58.49 -4.47
C LEU A 98 11.75 57.09 -3.85
N LEU A 99 10.63 56.67 -3.27
CA LEU A 99 10.48 55.30 -2.74
C LEU A 99 10.56 54.25 -3.85
N GLU A 100 9.95 54.52 -5.01
CA GLU A 100 10.05 53.66 -6.20
C GLU A 100 11.49 53.58 -6.73
N GLN A 101 12.22 54.70 -6.78
CA GLN A 101 13.63 54.72 -7.19
C GLN A 101 14.57 54.00 -6.21
N VAL A 102 14.35 54.14 -4.90
CA VAL A 102 15.17 53.50 -3.86
C VAL A 102 14.91 51.99 -3.80
N ALA A 103 13.66 51.56 -4.02
CA ALA A 103 13.28 50.15 -3.98
C ALA A 103 13.64 49.37 -5.27
N ARG A 104 13.86 50.06 -6.41
CA ARG A 104 14.11 49.47 -7.75
C ARG A 104 13.05 48.44 -8.21
N LEU A 105 11.91 48.37 -7.54
CA LEU A 105 10.78 47.48 -7.84
C LEU A 105 9.50 48.31 -7.78
N SER A 106 8.62 48.07 -8.74
CA SER A 106 7.24 48.57 -8.69
C SER A 106 6.43 47.83 -7.62
N VAL A 107 5.32 48.42 -7.17
CA VAL A 107 4.42 47.83 -6.16
C VAL A 107 3.91 46.45 -6.59
N GLU A 108 3.63 46.26 -7.88
CA GLU A 108 3.18 44.98 -8.43
C GLU A 108 4.28 43.91 -8.44
N GLU A 109 5.53 44.29 -8.75
CA GLU A 109 6.69 43.38 -8.71
C GLU A 109 7.00 42.95 -7.28
N ALA A 110 6.99 43.88 -6.32
CA ALA A 110 7.19 43.56 -4.90
C ALA A 110 6.10 42.61 -4.37
N ARG A 111 4.84 42.82 -4.79
CA ARG A 111 3.73 41.94 -4.43
C ARG A 111 3.88 40.55 -5.04
N ALA A 112 4.27 40.46 -6.31
CA ALA A 112 4.52 39.19 -7.00
C ALA A 112 5.66 38.41 -6.34
N GLU A 113 6.74 39.08 -5.93
CA GLU A 113 7.88 38.43 -5.26
C GLU A 113 7.51 37.91 -3.87
N VAL A 114 6.77 38.68 -3.07
CA VAL A 114 6.27 38.22 -1.76
C VAL A 114 5.31 37.03 -1.90
N VAL A 115 4.40 37.08 -2.87
CA VAL A 115 3.48 35.96 -3.13
C VAL A 115 4.24 34.73 -3.63
N GLY A 116 5.22 34.90 -4.52
CA GLY A 116 6.06 33.81 -5.01
C GLY A 116 6.92 33.17 -3.91
N ALA A 117 7.47 33.97 -3.00
CA ALA A 117 8.21 33.48 -1.84
C ALA A 117 7.30 32.69 -0.88
N ALA A 118 6.11 33.22 -0.57
CA ALA A 118 5.12 32.54 0.26
C ALA A 118 4.63 31.24 -0.38
N GLU A 119 4.44 31.21 -1.70
CA GLU A 119 4.09 29.99 -2.43
C GLU A 119 5.21 28.95 -2.38
N HIS A 120 6.46 29.37 -2.56
CA HIS A 120 7.62 28.49 -2.47
C HIS A 120 7.76 27.87 -1.07
N GLU A 121 7.61 28.70 -0.03
CA GLU A 121 7.65 28.25 1.37
C GLU A 121 6.48 27.30 1.68
N ALA A 122 5.27 27.61 1.23
CA ALA A 122 4.12 26.73 1.38
C ALA A 122 4.32 25.37 0.69
N ARG A 123 4.91 25.35 -0.51
CA ARG A 123 5.25 24.10 -1.23
C ARG A 123 6.30 23.28 -0.47
N LEU A 124 7.33 23.92 0.10
CA LEU A 124 8.34 23.24 0.92
C LEU A 124 7.75 22.66 2.21
N ALA A 125 6.88 23.42 2.88
CA ALA A 125 6.18 22.97 4.08
C ALA A 125 5.25 21.79 3.76
N ALA A 126 4.47 21.87 2.67
CA ALA A 126 3.60 20.79 2.23
C ALA A 126 4.38 19.52 1.86
N ALA A 127 5.53 19.65 1.18
CA ALA A 127 6.38 18.52 0.85
C ALA A 127 6.98 17.85 2.09
N THR A 128 7.39 18.64 3.09
CA THR A 128 7.89 18.12 4.37
C THR A 128 6.77 17.39 5.12
N LEU A 129 5.60 18.01 5.25
CA LEU A 129 4.42 17.42 5.88
C LEU A 129 4.02 16.10 5.19
N ALA A 130 4.03 16.05 3.85
CA ALA A 130 3.71 14.84 3.10
C ALA A 130 4.70 13.70 3.41
N ARG A 131 6.01 13.99 3.48
CA ARG A 131 7.02 12.99 3.86
C ARG A 131 6.83 12.53 5.31
N ASP A 132 6.52 13.44 6.23
CA ASP A 132 6.29 13.09 7.63
C ASP A 132 5.05 12.20 7.79
N ILE A 133 3.97 12.49 7.07
CA ILE A 133 2.76 11.65 7.01
C ILE A 133 3.09 10.27 6.43
N GLU A 134 3.85 10.21 5.33
CA GLU A 134 4.25 8.95 4.72
C GLU A 134 5.15 8.12 5.65
N ALA A 135 6.11 8.75 6.33
CA ALA A 135 6.99 8.10 7.29
C ALA A 135 6.20 7.56 8.50
N ALA A 136 5.27 8.36 9.05
CA ALA A 136 4.40 7.94 10.14
C ALA A 136 3.47 6.79 9.72
N ALA A 137 2.92 6.84 8.50
CA ALA A 137 2.10 5.77 7.95
C ALA A 137 2.90 4.48 7.77
N ARG A 138 4.14 4.56 7.24
CA ARG A 138 5.03 3.39 7.11
C ARG A 138 5.39 2.79 8.46
N GLN A 139 5.71 3.62 9.46
CA GLN A 139 6.03 3.14 10.81
C GLN A 139 4.81 2.50 11.49
N GLY A 140 3.63 3.10 11.32
CA GLY A 140 2.37 2.52 11.80
C GLY A 140 2.06 1.18 11.13
N ALA A 141 2.20 1.09 9.82
CA ALA A 141 2.01 -0.13 9.04
C ALA A 141 2.99 -1.23 9.46
N GLU A 142 4.26 -0.90 9.70
CA GLU A 142 5.26 -1.88 10.16
C GLU A 142 4.90 -2.44 11.56
N SER A 143 4.46 -1.57 12.47
CA SER A 143 4.03 -2.01 13.80
C SER A 143 2.79 -2.92 13.72
N GLU A 144 1.83 -2.58 12.87
CA GLU A 144 0.62 -3.37 12.68
C GLU A 144 0.92 -4.70 12.00
N ALA A 145 1.73 -4.72 10.94
CA ALA A 145 2.18 -5.94 10.28
C ALA A 145 2.88 -6.89 11.26
N LYS A 146 3.77 -6.37 12.11
CA LYS A 146 4.41 -7.16 13.18
C LYS A 146 3.40 -7.74 14.15
N ARG A 147 2.36 -6.98 14.53
CA ARG A 147 1.27 -7.45 15.41
C ARG A 147 0.47 -8.58 14.76
N VAL A 148 0.07 -8.42 13.49
CA VAL A 148 -0.67 -9.42 12.71
C VAL A 148 0.15 -10.71 12.59
N LEU A 149 1.40 -10.61 12.14
CA LEU A 149 2.30 -11.75 11.99
C LEU A 149 2.56 -12.46 13.32
N SER A 150 2.84 -11.72 14.40
CA SER A 150 3.07 -12.30 15.72
C SER A 150 1.84 -13.06 16.23
N THR A 151 0.64 -12.51 16.00
CA THR A 151 -0.63 -13.14 16.40
C THR A 151 -0.87 -14.43 15.61
N ALA A 152 -0.62 -14.42 14.30
CA ALA A 152 -0.73 -15.60 13.45
C ALA A 152 0.26 -16.70 13.92
N ILE A 153 1.54 -16.35 14.11
CA ILE A 153 2.58 -17.28 14.57
C ILE A 153 2.24 -17.88 15.94
N GLN A 154 1.78 -17.08 16.90
CA GLN A 154 1.42 -17.57 18.25
C GLN A 154 0.26 -18.56 18.23
N ARG A 155 -0.68 -18.41 17.29
CA ARG A 155 -1.82 -19.33 17.12
C ARG A 155 -1.43 -20.62 16.40
N LEU A 156 -0.32 -20.60 15.65
CA LEU A 156 0.28 -21.76 15.00
C LEU A 156 1.23 -22.50 15.93
N ALA A 157 0.66 -23.20 16.92
CA ALA A 157 1.39 -24.19 17.72
C ALA A 157 1.22 -25.59 17.08
N SER A 158 2.21 -26.02 16.31
CA SER A 158 2.27 -27.37 15.70
C SER A 158 3.58 -28.04 16.09
N GLU A 159 3.50 -29.22 16.70
CA GLU A 159 4.63 -30.11 16.92
C GLU A 159 4.83 -30.96 15.65
N GLN A 160 5.96 -30.78 14.97
CA GLN A 160 6.33 -31.64 13.84
C GLN A 160 7.67 -32.30 14.13
N SER A 161 7.68 -33.63 14.01
CA SER A 161 8.91 -34.42 14.01
C SER A 161 9.52 -34.39 12.61
N ALA A 162 10.82 -34.16 12.52
CA ALA A 162 11.54 -34.22 11.24
C ALA A 162 11.58 -35.68 10.75
N ASP A 163 10.89 -35.96 9.66
CA ASP A 163 10.96 -37.28 9.02
C ASP A 163 12.30 -37.44 8.27
N LEU A 164 12.91 -38.62 8.44
CA LEU A 164 14.14 -38.98 7.76
C LEU A 164 13.86 -39.28 6.29
N THR A 165 14.69 -38.76 5.40
CA THR A 165 14.61 -38.95 3.94
C THR A 165 15.03 -40.35 3.47
N VAL A 166 15.19 -41.30 4.40
CA VAL A 166 15.66 -42.66 4.12
C VAL A 166 14.67 -43.65 4.74
N SER A 167 14.14 -44.53 3.90
CA SER A 167 13.29 -45.64 4.34
C SER A 167 14.18 -46.82 4.70
N VAL A 168 14.29 -47.10 5.99
CA VAL A 168 15.01 -48.27 6.53
C VAL A 168 14.00 -49.35 6.83
N VAL A 169 14.19 -50.53 6.25
CA VAL A 169 13.40 -51.72 6.59
C VAL A 169 14.22 -52.59 7.53
N HIS A 170 13.70 -52.81 8.73
CA HIS A 170 14.31 -53.69 9.71
C HIS A 170 13.93 -55.15 9.42
N LEU A 171 14.93 -56.02 9.41
CA LEU A 171 14.77 -57.45 9.19
C LEU A 171 14.76 -58.19 10.52
N ALA A 172 13.97 -59.27 10.61
CA ALA A 172 13.94 -60.11 11.81
C ALA A 172 15.17 -61.05 11.95
N SER A 173 15.91 -61.27 10.85
CA SER A 173 17.15 -62.06 10.84
C SER A 173 17.93 -61.86 9.54
N ASP A 174 19.23 -62.15 9.57
CA ASP A 174 20.09 -62.12 8.38
C ASP A 174 19.77 -63.23 7.34
N ASP A 175 19.02 -64.28 7.72
CA ASP A 175 18.50 -65.28 6.75
C ASP A 175 17.57 -64.60 5.73
N LEU A 176 16.76 -63.64 6.19
CA LEU A 176 15.88 -62.86 5.32
C LEU A 176 16.67 -61.98 4.35
N LYS A 177 17.81 -61.43 4.80
CA LYS A 177 18.75 -60.67 3.96
C LYS A 177 19.26 -61.54 2.80
N GLY A 178 19.61 -62.79 3.08
CA GLY A 178 20.01 -63.78 2.06
C GLY A 178 18.90 -64.10 1.04
N ARG A 179 17.63 -64.17 1.48
CA ARG A 179 16.48 -64.40 0.60
C ARG A 179 16.15 -63.21 -0.29
N ILE A 180 16.32 -61.99 0.22
CA ILE A 180 16.16 -60.75 -0.55
C ILE A 180 17.18 -60.71 -1.70
N ILE A 181 18.44 -61.06 -1.43
CA ILE A 181 19.47 -61.14 -2.48
C ILE A 181 19.13 -62.26 -3.47
N GLY A 182 18.80 -63.45 -2.96
CA GLY A 182 18.57 -64.64 -3.77
C GLY A 182 19.85 -65.19 -4.40
N ARG A 183 19.75 -66.34 -5.08
CA ARG A 183 20.91 -66.95 -5.77
C ARG A 183 21.42 -66.01 -6.86
N GLU A 184 22.71 -65.67 -6.81
CA GLU A 184 23.40 -64.77 -7.75
C GLU A 184 22.79 -63.35 -7.83
N GLY A 185 22.06 -62.92 -6.79
CA GLY A 185 21.40 -61.61 -6.80
C GLY A 185 20.14 -61.56 -7.68
N ARG A 186 19.57 -62.72 -8.07
CA ARG A 186 18.39 -62.78 -8.94
C ARG A 186 17.18 -62.04 -8.36
N ASN A 187 16.95 -62.17 -7.06
CA ASN A 187 15.76 -61.62 -6.42
C ASN A 187 15.87 -60.11 -6.23
N ILE A 188 17.02 -59.63 -5.75
CA ILE A 188 17.29 -58.19 -5.62
C ILE A 188 17.21 -57.51 -6.99
N ARG A 189 17.82 -58.07 -8.04
CA ARG A 189 17.73 -57.50 -9.40
C ARG A 189 16.30 -57.47 -9.93
N ALA A 190 15.53 -58.54 -9.71
CA ALA A 190 14.12 -58.56 -10.10
C ALA A 190 13.31 -57.50 -9.34
N PHE A 191 13.55 -57.35 -8.04
CA PHE A 191 12.91 -56.31 -7.23
C PHE A 191 13.27 -54.91 -7.72
N GLU A 192 14.54 -54.62 -7.93
CA GLU A 192 15.00 -53.31 -8.41
C GLU A 192 14.45 -53.00 -9.81
N GLN A 193 14.39 -53.99 -10.70
CA GLN A 193 13.84 -53.82 -12.04
C GLN A 193 12.32 -53.61 -12.06
N ILE A 194 11.57 -54.36 -11.25
CA ILE A 194 10.11 -54.27 -11.17
C ILE A 194 9.69 -52.97 -10.48
N THR A 195 10.30 -52.66 -9.33
CA THR A 195 9.90 -51.51 -8.50
C THR A 195 10.55 -50.20 -8.94
N GLY A 196 11.68 -50.25 -9.66
CA GLY A 196 12.49 -49.07 -9.97
C GLY A 196 13.15 -48.43 -8.74
N VAL A 197 13.29 -49.19 -7.65
CA VAL A 197 13.91 -48.75 -6.37
C VAL A 197 15.15 -49.58 -6.10
N ASN A 198 16.26 -48.93 -5.76
CA ASN A 198 17.51 -49.61 -5.45
C ASN A 198 17.52 -50.10 -4.00
N LEU A 199 17.94 -51.35 -3.80
CA LEU A 199 18.16 -51.90 -2.46
C LEU A 199 19.64 -51.79 -2.12
N VAL A 200 19.96 -50.94 -1.15
CA VAL A 200 21.31 -50.84 -0.61
C VAL A 200 21.41 -51.82 0.56
N ILE A 201 22.17 -52.88 0.32
CA ILE A 201 22.52 -53.89 1.31
C ILE A 201 23.99 -53.62 1.70
N ASP A 202 24.21 -53.14 2.91
CA ASP A 202 25.54 -52.86 3.47
C ASP A 202 25.88 -53.84 4.62
N ASP A 203 26.99 -53.60 5.31
CA ASP A 203 27.41 -54.40 6.47
C ASP A 203 26.56 -54.12 7.73
N THR A 204 25.52 -53.27 7.64
CA THR A 204 24.61 -53.03 8.76
C THR A 204 23.78 -54.30 9.00
N PRO A 205 23.84 -54.90 10.20
CA PRO A 205 23.08 -56.10 10.53
C PRO A 205 21.59 -55.80 10.51
N GLU A 206 20.78 -56.76 10.07
CA GLU A 206 19.31 -56.71 10.19
C GLU A 206 18.64 -55.48 9.56
N ALA A 207 19.28 -54.81 8.59
CA ALA A 207 18.72 -53.64 7.92
C ALA A 207 18.95 -53.67 6.41
N VAL A 208 17.97 -53.16 5.67
CA VAL A 208 18.06 -52.87 4.24
C VAL A 208 17.56 -51.45 4.00
N VAL A 209 18.32 -50.71 3.19
CA VAL A 209 18.00 -49.32 2.87
C VAL A 209 17.42 -49.23 1.46
N LEU A 210 16.24 -48.60 1.34
CA LEU A 210 15.61 -48.35 0.05
C LEU A 210 15.98 -46.96 -0.46
N SER A 211 16.54 -46.91 -1.66
CA SER A 211 16.98 -45.67 -2.30
C SER A 211 16.21 -45.44 -3.61
N CYS A 212 15.43 -44.38 -3.66
CA CYS A 212 14.74 -43.89 -4.85
C CYS A 212 14.45 -42.39 -4.69
N PHE A 213 14.47 -41.66 -5.80
CA PHE A 213 14.17 -40.24 -5.85
C PHE A 213 12.67 -39.96 -5.69
N ASP A 214 11.83 -40.79 -6.30
CA ASP A 214 10.39 -40.71 -6.19
C ASP A 214 9.96 -41.26 -4.81
N PRO A 215 9.45 -40.40 -3.91
CA PRO A 215 9.08 -40.81 -2.56
C PRO A 215 7.91 -41.79 -2.53
N VAL A 216 6.97 -41.68 -3.47
CA VAL A 216 5.80 -42.56 -3.55
C VAL A 216 6.25 -43.94 -4.01
N ARG A 217 7.10 -44.00 -5.03
CA ARG A 217 7.67 -45.28 -5.51
C ARG A 217 8.50 -45.98 -4.44
N ARG A 218 9.30 -45.21 -3.67
CA ARG A 218 10.04 -45.72 -2.52
C ARG A 218 9.11 -46.32 -1.48
N GLU A 219 7.99 -45.66 -1.18
CA GLU A 219 7.02 -46.17 -0.23
C GLU A 219 6.33 -47.44 -0.74
N VAL A 220 5.94 -47.49 -2.03
CA VAL A 220 5.40 -48.70 -2.66
C VAL A 220 6.39 -49.86 -2.53
N ALA A 221 7.68 -49.61 -2.77
CA ALA A 221 8.71 -50.62 -2.60
C ALA A 221 8.88 -51.05 -1.13
N ARG A 222 8.78 -50.11 -0.18
CA ARG A 222 8.82 -50.43 1.27
C ARG A 222 7.68 -51.37 1.66
N VAL A 223 6.45 -51.01 1.30
CA VAL A 223 5.25 -51.82 1.58
C VAL A 223 5.34 -53.19 0.90
N ALA A 224 5.78 -53.23 -0.37
CA ALA A 224 5.96 -54.47 -1.10
C ALA A 224 7.02 -55.38 -0.44
N LEU A 225 8.14 -54.81 0.00
CA LEU A 225 9.21 -55.55 0.66
C LEU A 225 8.76 -56.10 2.01
N GLU A 226 8.03 -55.32 2.81
CA GLU A 226 7.46 -55.77 4.09
C GLU A 226 6.47 -56.92 3.91
N GLU A 227 5.61 -56.86 2.89
CA GLU A 227 4.68 -57.95 2.59
C GLU A 227 5.39 -59.21 2.10
N LEU A 228 6.41 -59.07 1.23
CA LEU A 228 7.25 -60.17 0.78
C LEU A 228 8.03 -60.84 1.92
N LEU A 229 8.50 -60.04 2.89
CA LEU A 229 9.18 -60.53 4.08
C LEU A 229 8.22 -61.28 5.02
N ALA A 230 7.00 -60.78 5.20
CA ALA A 230 5.98 -61.45 5.99
C ALA A 230 5.52 -62.78 5.36
N ASP A 231 5.43 -62.85 4.02
CA ASP A 231 5.11 -64.07 3.27
C ASP A 231 6.31 -65.05 3.20
N GLY A 232 7.54 -64.54 3.31
CA GLY A 232 8.78 -65.31 3.28
C GLY A 232 9.16 -65.87 1.90
N ARG A 233 8.36 -65.58 0.86
CA ARG A 233 8.52 -66.02 -0.53
C ARG A 233 8.95 -64.85 -1.41
N ILE A 234 10.23 -64.79 -1.73
CA ILE A 234 10.83 -63.74 -2.55
C ILE A 234 11.32 -64.37 -3.85
N HIS A 235 10.55 -64.22 -4.93
CA HIS A 235 10.92 -64.64 -6.29
C HIS A 235 10.24 -63.73 -7.33
N PRO A 236 10.77 -63.61 -8.57
CA PRO A 236 10.35 -62.58 -9.52
C PRO A 236 8.83 -62.44 -9.72
N THR A 237 8.11 -63.54 -9.98
CA THR A 237 6.65 -63.52 -10.18
C THR A 237 5.90 -63.00 -8.95
N ARG A 238 6.34 -63.36 -7.75
CA ARG A 238 5.70 -62.91 -6.51
C ARG A 238 5.98 -61.45 -6.22
N ILE A 239 7.19 -60.99 -6.54
CA ILE A 239 7.57 -59.58 -6.42
C ILE A 239 6.66 -58.72 -7.31
N GLU A 240 6.39 -59.15 -8.54
CA GLU A 240 5.48 -58.46 -9.46
C GLU A 240 4.03 -58.40 -8.93
N GLU A 241 3.49 -59.53 -8.49
CA GLU A 241 2.15 -59.60 -7.89
C GLU A 241 1.98 -58.72 -6.64
N VAL A 242 2.98 -58.74 -5.74
CA VAL A 242 2.96 -57.93 -4.52
C VAL A 242 3.13 -56.46 -4.88
N HIS A 243 4.04 -56.13 -5.80
CA HIS A 243 4.25 -54.74 -6.22
C HIS A 243 2.97 -54.10 -6.75
N GLN A 244 2.22 -54.79 -7.62
CA GLN A 244 0.96 -54.28 -8.15
C GLN A 244 -0.07 -53.99 -7.05
N ARG A 245 -0.21 -54.90 -6.07
CA ARG A 245 -1.11 -54.69 -4.92
C ARG A 245 -0.64 -53.55 -4.02
N SER A 246 0.66 -53.43 -3.79
CA SER A 246 1.23 -52.34 -2.99
C SER A 246 1.05 -50.98 -3.68
N GLN A 247 1.09 -50.91 -5.02
CA GLN A 247 0.77 -49.68 -5.76
C GLN A 247 -0.67 -49.23 -5.48
N GLU A 248 -1.65 -50.12 -5.62
CA GLU A 248 -3.06 -49.83 -5.36
C GLU A 248 -3.29 -49.39 -3.90
N GLN A 249 -2.62 -50.05 -2.95
CA GLN A 249 -2.69 -49.72 -1.54
C GLN A 249 -2.13 -48.32 -1.23
N VAL A 250 -0.94 -47.99 -1.75
CA VAL A 250 -0.31 -46.68 -1.51
C VAL A 250 -1.09 -45.57 -2.21
N GLU A 251 -1.64 -45.81 -3.41
CA GLU A 251 -2.50 -44.83 -4.09
C GLU A 251 -3.75 -44.52 -3.26
N ALA A 252 -4.40 -45.55 -2.69
CA ALA A 252 -5.55 -45.36 -1.80
C ALA A 252 -5.18 -44.54 -0.54
N LEU A 253 -3.99 -44.78 0.03
CA LEU A 253 -3.48 -44.00 1.16
C LEU A 253 -3.18 -42.55 0.79
N CYS A 254 -2.62 -42.29 -0.40
CA CYS A 254 -2.44 -40.94 -0.94
C CYS A 254 -3.79 -40.24 -1.07
N ARG A 255 -4.78 -40.87 -1.71
CA ARG A 255 -6.12 -40.30 -1.90
C ARG A 255 -6.75 -39.92 -0.56
N SER A 256 -6.76 -40.85 0.40
CA SER A 256 -7.29 -40.60 1.74
C SER A 256 -6.55 -39.47 2.48
N ALA A 257 -5.23 -39.37 2.33
CA ALA A 257 -4.46 -38.28 2.93
C ALA A 257 -4.78 -36.91 2.30
N GLY A 258 -4.99 -36.87 0.98
CA GLY A 258 -5.42 -35.67 0.27
C GLY A 258 -6.82 -35.22 0.69
N GLU A 259 -7.76 -36.16 0.81
CA GLU A 259 -9.14 -35.91 1.27
C GLU A 259 -9.16 -35.34 2.71
N GLU A 260 -8.40 -35.95 3.61
CA GLU A 260 -8.26 -35.47 5.00
C GLU A 260 -7.65 -34.06 5.06
N ALA A 261 -6.61 -33.80 4.25
CA ALA A 261 -6.00 -32.47 4.19
C ALA A 261 -6.99 -31.41 3.65
N CYS A 262 -7.77 -31.74 2.62
CA CYS A 262 -8.82 -30.86 2.09
C CYS A 262 -9.90 -30.57 3.14
N LEU A 263 -10.34 -31.60 3.88
CA LEU A 263 -11.30 -31.46 4.97
C LEU A 263 -10.81 -30.51 6.06
N GLN A 264 -9.53 -30.63 6.46
CA GLN A 264 -8.92 -29.73 7.45
C GLN A 264 -8.86 -28.28 6.98
N MET A 265 -8.73 -28.04 5.66
CA MET A 265 -8.73 -26.71 5.07
C MET A 265 -10.14 -26.19 4.75
N GLY A 266 -11.19 -27.01 4.92
CA GLY A 266 -12.56 -26.65 4.55
C GLY A 266 -12.79 -26.59 3.03
N ILE A 267 -11.96 -27.27 2.24
CA ILE A 267 -12.05 -27.33 0.78
C ILE A 267 -12.80 -28.61 0.40
N SER A 268 -13.92 -28.49 -0.33
CA SER A 268 -14.79 -29.63 -0.67
C SER A 268 -14.98 -29.89 -2.16
N ASP A 269 -14.56 -28.95 -3.00
CA ASP A 269 -14.77 -28.90 -4.45
C ASP A 269 -13.45 -28.97 -5.25
N LEU A 270 -12.37 -29.48 -4.63
CA LEU A 270 -11.10 -29.69 -5.31
C LEU A 270 -11.20 -30.87 -6.29
N HIS A 271 -10.64 -30.73 -7.49
CA HIS A 271 -10.67 -31.79 -8.50
C HIS A 271 -10.01 -33.08 -7.99
N PRO A 272 -10.56 -34.29 -8.24
CA PRO A 272 -10.04 -35.55 -7.70
C PRO A 272 -8.55 -35.82 -8.00
N GLU A 273 -8.08 -35.41 -9.18
CA GLU A 273 -6.65 -35.50 -9.53
C GLU A 273 -5.76 -34.57 -8.70
N LEU A 274 -6.22 -33.37 -8.36
CA LEU A 274 -5.51 -32.47 -7.46
C LEU A 274 -5.49 -33.03 -6.04
N VAL A 275 -6.60 -33.62 -5.57
CA VAL A 275 -6.67 -34.31 -4.27
C VAL A 275 -5.65 -35.44 -4.20
N LEU A 276 -5.59 -36.30 -5.23
CA LEU A 276 -4.61 -37.38 -5.30
C LEU A 276 -3.16 -36.84 -5.33
N THR A 277 -2.91 -35.80 -6.12
CA THR A 277 -1.60 -35.16 -6.24
C THR A 277 -1.13 -34.57 -4.91
N MET A 278 -2.02 -33.88 -4.20
CA MET A 278 -1.79 -33.40 -2.84
C MET A 278 -1.47 -34.55 -1.89
N GLY A 279 -2.22 -35.64 -1.98
CA GLY A 279 -1.97 -36.87 -1.22
C GLY A 279 -0.57 -37.44 -1.37
N ARG A 280 0.02 -37.40 -2.58
CA ARG A 280 1.39 -37.87 -2.85
C ARG A 280 2.44 -37.10 -2.06
N LEU A 281 2.19 -35.82 -1.74
CA LEU A 281 3.09 -34.97 -0.96
C LEU A 281 3.24 -35.44 0.50
N ARG A 282 2.37 -36.35 0.97
CA ARG A 282 2.55 -37.04 2.26
C ARG A 282 3.87 -37.79 2.35
N TYR A 283 4.40 -38.28 1.24
CA TYR A 283 5.66 -39.03 1.24
C TYR A 283 6.86 -38.15 0.87
N ARG A 284 6.62 -36.90 0.47
CA ARG A 284 7.68 -35.96 0.10
C ARG A 284 8.07 -35.13 1.32
N SER A 285 9.37 -35.02 1.54
CA SER A 285 9.94 -34.09 2.51
C SER A 285 10.74 -33.02 1.78
N SER A 286 10.61 -31.77 2.22
CA SER A 286 11.37 -30.62 1.72
C SER A 286 11.90 -29.85 2.92
N TYR A 287 13.18 -29.51 2.90
CA TYR A 287 13.87 -28.83 4.03
C TYR A 287 13.80 -29.55 5.39
N GLY A 288 13.47 -30.85 5.42
CA GLY A 288 13.30 -31.63 6.67
C GLY A 288 11.88 -31.62 7.23
N GLN A 289 10.91 -31.06 6.49
CA GLN A 289 9.49 -31.06 6.80
C GLN A 289 8.71 -31.91 5.79
N ASN A 290 7.65 -32.54 6.25
CA ASN A 290 6.67 -33.18 5.37
C ASN A 290 5.93 -32.12 4.55
N VAL A 291 5.89 -32.26 3.22
CA VAL A 291 5.34 -31.22 2.33
C VAL A 291 3.82 -31.09 2.50
N LEU A 292 3.07 -32.20 2.60
CA LEU A 292 1.62 -32.12 2.80
C LEU A 292 1.27 -31.44 4.12
N ALA A 293 2.00 -31.76 5.19
CA ALA A 293 1.79 -31.11 6.49
C ALA A 293 2.13 -29.62 6.44
N HIS A 294 3.22 -29.25 5.77
CA HIS A 294 3.58 -27.86 5.50
C HIS A 294 2.46 -27.12 4.76
N LEU A 295 1.86 -27.73 3.74
CA LEU A 295 0.78 -27.11 2.96
C LEU A 295 -0.49 -26.88 3.78
N VAL A 296 -0.90 -27.86 4.60
CA VAL A 296 -2.01 -27.73 5.56
C VAL A 296 -1.74 -26.58 6.53
N GLU A 297 -0.50 -26.44 6.97
CA GLU A 297 -0.11 -25.39 7.89
C GLU A 297 -0.06 -23.99 7.26
N SER A 298 0.52 -23.88 6.07
CA SER A 298 0.51 -22.66 5.27
C SER A 298 -0.93 -22.22 4.97
N GLY A 299 -1.83 -23.16 4.66
CA GLY A 299 -3.27 -22.88 4.52
C GLY A 299 -3.89 -22.28 5.79
N ARG A 300 -3.60 -22.84 6.98
CA ARG A 300 -4.06 -22.28 8.26
C ARG A 300 -3.48 -20.89 8.53
N ALA A 301 -2.20 -20.69 8.25
CA ALA A 301 -1.53 -19.39 8.41
C ALA A 301 -2.16 -18.33 7.50
N ALA A 302 -2.35 -18.64 6.23
CA ALA A 302 -3.01 -17.74 5.29
C ALA A 302 -4.44 -17.40 5.72
N GLY A 303 -5.20 -18.38 6.24
CA GLY A 303 -6.54 -18.14 6.78
C GLY A 303 -6.56 -17.18 7.97
N LEU A 304 -5.61 -17.32 8.91
CA LEU A 304 -5.47 -16.41 10.05
C LEU A 304 -5.07 -15.00 9.62
N LEU A 305 -4.14 -14.89 8.66
CA LEU A 305 -3.74 -13.60 8.11
C LEU A 305 -4.90 -12.92 7.37
N ALA A 306 -5.67 -13.68 6.59
CA ALA A 306 -6.83 -13.17 5.87
C ALA A 306 -7.90 -12.64 6.83
N ASP A 307 -8.19 -13.37 7.91
CA ASP A 307 -9.14 -12.94 8.95
C ASP A 307 -8.70 -11.61 9.60
N GLU A 308 -7.42 -11.48 9.94
CA GLU A 308 -6.89 -10.29 10.61
C GLU A 308 -6.82 -9.06 9.68
N LEU A 309 -6.63 -9.28 8.38
CA LEU A 309 -6.65 -8.22 7.36
C LEU A 309 -8.05 -7.91 6.81
N GLY A 310 -9.06 -8.72 7.13
CA GLY A 310 -10.43 -8.55 6.66
C GLY A 310 -10.62 -8.82 5.16
N VAL A 311 -9.82 -9.71 4.58
CA VAL A 311 -9.90 -10.11 3.15
C VAL A 311 -10.57 -11.47 2.99
N GLU A 312 -10.87 -11.87 1.74
CA GLU A 312 -11.53 -13.14 1.46
C GLU A 312 -10.64 -14.33 1.86
N ARG A 313 -11.15 -15.18 2.76
CA ARG A 313 -10.39 -16.25 3.40
C ARG A 313 -10.19 -17.46 2.47
N SER A 314 -11.22 -17.86 1.73
CA SER A 314 -11.27 -19.11 0.98
C SER A 314 -10.18 -19.16 -0.08
N ALA A 315 -10.03 -18.10 -0.89
CA ALA A 315 -9.02 -17.98 -1.94
C ALA A 315 -7.60 -17.98 -1.36
N CYS A 316 -7.38 -17.28 -0.24
CA CYS A 316 -6.09 -17.23 0.44
C CYS A 316 -5.67 -18.60 1.01
N VAL A 317 -6.59 -19.30 1.69
CA VAL A 317 -6.36 -20.65 2.19
C VAL A 317 -6.07 -21.61 1.04
N ARG A 318 -6.84 -21.53 -0.05
CA ARG A 318 -6.70 -22.41 -1.22
C ARG A 318 -5.38 -22.17 -1.96
N GLY A 319 -4.99 -20.91 -2.17
CA GLY A 319 -3.68 -20.55 -2.74
C GLY A 319 -2.52 -21.07 -1.91
N ALA A 320 -2.54 -20.82 -0.60
CA ALA A 320 -1.48 -21.28 0.30
C ALA A 320 -1.44 -22.80 0.48
N PHE A 321 -2.59 -23.48 0.42
CA PHE A 321 -2.66 -24.94 0.47
C PHE A 321 -2.11 -25.61 -0.79
N LEU A 322 -2.22 -24.97 -1.96
CA LEU A 322 -1.82 -25.53 -3.25
C LEU A 322 -0.45 -25.04 -3.75
N HIS A 323 0.19 -24.06 -3.09
CA HIS A 323 1.37 -23.37 -3.62
C HIS A 323 2.52 -24.29 -4.04
N ASP A 324 2.72 -25.38 -3.28
CA ASP A 324 3.80 -26.34 -3.48
C ASP A 324 3.33 -27.63 -4.19
N ILE A 325 2.13 -27.67 -4.76
CA ILE A 325 1.56 -28.88 -5.39
C ILE A 325 2.45 -29.43 -6.52
N GLY A 326 3.19 -28.56 -7.21
CA GLY A 326 4.13 -28.94 -8.26
C GLY A 326 5.25 -29.85 -7.75
N LYS A 327 5.56 -29.85 -6.44
CA LYS A 327 6.46 -30.82 -5.81
C LYS A 327 5.94 -32.26 -5.88
N ALA A 328 4.73 -32.53 -6.35
CA ALA A 328 4.36 -33.92 -6.66
C ALA A 328 4.89 -34.38 -8.03
N LEU A 329 5.20 -33.43 -8.93
CA LEU A 329 5.39 -33.67 -10.37
C LEU A 329 6.76 -33.29 -10.92
N THR A 330 7.63 -32.63 -10.13
CA THR A 330 8.94 -32.13 -10.63
C THR A 330 9.90 -33.18 -11.20
N HIS A 331 9.65 -34.47 -10.99
CA HIS A 331 10.47 -35.55 -11.55
C HIS A 331 9.97 -36.03 -12.92
N GLU A 332 8.76 -35.62 -13.31
CA GLU A 332 8.09 -36.01 -14.56
C GLU A 332 8.05 -34.85 -15.56
N VAL A 333 8.15 -33.60 -15.08
CA VAL A 333 7.94 -32.38 -15.87
C VAL A 333 9.06 -31.38 -15.60
N GLU A 334 9.67 -30.86 -16.68
CA GLU A 334 10.67 -29.79 -16.61
C GLU A 334 10.03 -28.45 -16.19
N GLY A 335 10.67 -27.72 -15.28
CA GLY A 335 10.23 -26.40 -14.81
C GLY A 335 10.34 -26.24 -13.29
N SER A 336 10.19 -25.01 -12.78
CA SER A 336 10.08 -24.80 -11.33
C SER A 336 8.77 -25.37 -10.80
N HIS A 337 8.73 -25.82 -9.55
CA HIS A 337 7.51 -26.38 -8.97
C HIS A 337 6.37 -25.35 -8.88
N ALA A 338 6.69 -24.06 -8.82
CA ALA A 338 5.70 -22.98 -8.89
C ALA A 338 4.97 -22.95 -10.24
N ILE A 339 5.72 -22.92 -11.35
CA ILE A 339 5.14 -22.91 -12.71
C ILE A 339 4.40 -24.22 -12.98
N VAL A 340 5.01 -25.37 -12.67
CA VAL A 340 4.40 -26.69 -12.88
C VAL A 340 3.11 -26.84 -12.07
N GLY A 341 3.11 -26.37 -10.81
CA GLY A 341 1.94 -26.37 -9.94
C GLY A 341 0.82 -25.47 -10.46
N ALA A 342 1.16 -24.25 -10.91
CA ALA A 342 0.21 -23.29 -11.48
C ALA A 342 -0.44 -23.84 -12.76
N ASP A 343 0.34 -24.44 -13.65
CA ASP A 343 -0.18 -25.06 -14.88
C ASP A 343 -1.07 -26.28 -14.59
N LEU A 344 -0.76 -27.05 -13.55
CA LEU A 344 -1.63 -28.14 -13.09
C LEU A 344 -2.96 -27.60 -12.57
N ALA A 345 -2.92 -26.61 -11.68
CA ALA A 345 -4.11 -25.99 -11.09
C ALA A 345 -5.00 -25.36 -12.18
N ARG A 346 -4.41 -24.65 -13.14
CA ARG A 346 -5.12 -24.04 -14.27
C ARG A 346 -5.81 -25.08 -15.16
N ARG A 347 -5.14 -26.20 -15.46
CA ARG A 347 -5.72 -27.29 -16.26
C ARG A 347 -6.95 -27.92 -15.62
N TYR A 348 -7.00 -27.97 -14.29
CA TYR A 348 -8.14 -28.53 -13.56
C TYR A 348 -9.17 -27.48 -13.12
N GLY A 349 -9.07 -26.24 -13.63
CA GLY A 349 -10.12 -25.23 -13.50
C GLY A 349 -10.08 -24.38 -12.22
N GLU A 350 -8.93 -24.30 -11.55
CA GLU A 350 -8.75 -23.38 -10.42
C GLU A 350 -8.86 -21.90 -10.83
N HIS A 351 -9.30 -21.05 -9.91
CA HIS A 351 -9.45 -19.61 -10.15
C HIS A 351 -8.09 -18.94 -10.42
N GLU A 352 -8.05 -17.95 -11.31
CA GLU A 352 -6.80 -17.28 -11.72
C GLU A 352 -6.03 -16.67 -10.53
N ASP A 353 -6.71 -16.13 -9.51
CA ASP A 353 -6.03 -15.60 -8.31
C ASP A 353 -5.32 -16.69 -7.49
N VAL A 354 -5.90 -17.90 -7.43
CA VAL A 354 -5.29 -19.07 -6.77
C VAL A 354 -4.11 -19.57 -7.60
N VAL A 355 -4.29 -19.69 -8.91
CA VAL A 355 -3.22 -20.07 -9.85
C VAL A 355 -2.06 -19.10 -9.78
N HIS A 356 -2.35 -17.80 -9.76
CA HIS A 356 -1.36 -16.74 -9.64
C HIS A 356 -0.65 -16.77 -8.28
N ALA A 357 -1.35 -17.09 -7.18
CA ALA A 357 -0.72 -17.29 -5.88
C ALA A 357 0.28 -18.47 -5.88
N ILE A 358 -0.05 -19.56 -6.59
CA ILE A 358 0.87 -20.68 -6.81
C ILE A 358 2.04 -20.27 -7.71
N GLU A 359 1.82 -19.48 -8.75
CA GLU A 359 2.87 -19.06 -9.69
C GLU A 359 3.86 -18.06 -9.07
N ALA A 360 3.37 -17.17 -8.21
CA ALA A 360 4.15 -16.05 -7.68
C ALA A 360 4.83 -16.35 -6.33
N HIS A 361 4.63 -17.52 -5.71
CA HIS A 361 5.10 -17.74 -4.33
C HIS A 361 6.63 -17.75 -4.15
N HIS A 362 7.41 -17.99 -5.20
CA HIS A 362 8.87 -17.78 -5.20
C HIS A 362 9.32 -16.62 -6.10
N ASN A 363 8.38 -15.73 -6.47
CA ASN A 363 8.60 -14.56 -7.32
C ASN A 363 9.05 -14.89 -8.75
N GLU A 364 8.68 -16.06 -9.30
CA GLU A 364 8.81 -16.35 -10.73
C GLU A 364 7.97 -15.39 -11.57
N VAL A 365 6.83 -14.97 -11.02
CA VAL A 365 5.99 -13.88 -11.52
C VAL A 365 5.78 -12.87 -10.40
N GLU A 366 5.62 -11.60 -10.77
CA GLU A 366 5.38 -10.52 -9.82
C GLU A 366 4.06 -10.74 -9.05
N PRO A 367 4.09 -10.77 -7.70
CA PRO A 367 2.89 -10.91 -6.88
C PRO A 367 1.99 -9.67 -6.98
N ARG A 368 0.91 -9.79 -7.75
CA ARG A 368 -0.12 -8.76 -7.98
C ARG A 368 -1.40 -8.91 -7.14
N THR A 369 -1.64 -10.08 -6.53
CA THR A 369 -2.89 -10.39 -5.81
C THR A 369 -2.66 -10.54 -4.31
N VAL A 370 -3.70 -10.33 -3.50
CA VAL A 370 -3.61 -10.47 -2.04
C VAL A 370 -3.29 -11.91 -1.66
N GLU A 371 -3.87 -12.86 -2.37
CA GLU A 371 -3.66 -14.30 -2.23
C GLU A 371 -2.19 -14.66 -2.43
N ALA A 372 -1.51 -14.05 -3.40
CA ALA A 372 -0.08 -14.27 -3.65
C ALA A 372 0.78 -13.76 -2.48
N TRP A 373 0.53 -12.54 -2.01
CA TRP A 373 1.24 -11.98 -0.85
C TRP A 373 1.02 -12.78 0.42
N LEU A 374 -0.21 -13.22 0.68
CA LEU A 374 -0.53 -14.04 1.85
C LEU A 374 0.02 -15.46 1.75
N THR A 375 0.07 -16.04 0.55
CA THR A 375 0.71 -17.32 0.29
C THR A 375 2.21 -17.26 0.60
N GLN A 376 2.91 -16.23 0.12
CA GLN A 376 4.33 -16.02 0.45
C GLN A 376 4.56 -15.84 1.96
N ALA A 377 3.72 -15.04 2.62
CA ALA A 377 3.81 -14.84 4.07
C ALA A 377 3.57 -16.15 4.83
N ALA A 378 2.58 -16.94 4.43
CA ALA A 378 2.26 -18.23 5.03
C ALA A 378 3.39 -19.26 4.85
N ASP A 379 3.97 -19.37 3.66
CA ASP A 379 5.13 -20.23 3.40
C ASP A 379 6.31 -19.83 4.31
N ALA A 380 6.64 -18.53 4.35
CA ALA A 380 7.71 -18.02 5.20
C ALA A 380 7.46 -18.28 6.70
N ILE A 381 6.22 -18.15 7.18
CA ILE A 381 5.83 -18.48 8.56
C ILE A 381 6.04 -19.97 8.83
N SER A 382 5.60 -20.84 7.93
CA SER A 382 5.74 -22.28 8.11
C SER A 382 7.21 -22.72 8.08
N GLY A 383 7.99 -22.24 7.11
CA GLY A 383 9.36 -22.66 6.85
C GLY A 383 10.43 -21.96 7.72
N GLY A 384 10.13 -20.78 8.29
CA GLY A 384 11.07 -19.97 9.08
C GLY A 384 11.19 -20.34 10.56
N ARG A 385 10.47 -21.37 11.02
CA ARG A 385 10.45 -21.73 12.45
C ARG A 385 11.74 -22.40 12.92
N PRO A 386 12.24 -22.09 14.13
CA PRO A 386 13.41 -22.77 14.69
C PRO A 386 13.22 -24.30 14.71
N GLY A 387 14.12 -25.04 14.07
CA GLY A 387 14.04 -26.50 13.92
C GLY A 387 13.36 -26.99 12.63
N ALA A 388 12.71 -26.11 11.86
CA ALA A 388 12.08 -26.44 10.57
C ALA A 388 13.09 -26.76 9.46
N ARG A 389 14.29 -26.16 9.50
CA ARG A 389 15.35 -26.33 8.50
C ARG A 389 16.63 -26.82 9.14
N ARG A 390 17.12 -28.00 8.72
CA ARG A 390 18.48 -28.47 9.05
C ARG A 390 19.39 -28.25 7.84
N GLU A 391 20.21 -27.19 7.88
CA GLU A 391 21.15 -26.77 6.82
C GLU A 391 22.12 -27.88 6.33
N SER A 392 22.39 -28.91 7.14
CA SER A 392 23.42 -29.91 6.82
C SER A 392 23.00 -30.94 5.75
N LEU A 393 21.71 -31.25 5.61
CA LEU A 393 21.20 -32.21 4.60
C LEU A 393 20.96 -31.55 3.23
N GLU A 394 20.68 -30.25 3.20
CA GLU A 394 20.35 -29.52 1.97
C GLU A 394 21.55 -29.35 1.03
N SER A 395 22.73 -29.01 1.58
CA SER A 395 23.98 -28.90 0.81
C SER A 395 24.40 -30.23 0.18
N TYR A 396 23.90 -31.35 0.71
CA TYR A 396 24.16 -32.69 0.19
C TYR A 396 23.19 -33.05 -0.94
N VAL A 397 21.90 -32.75 -0.79
CA VAL A 397 20.90 -32.95 -1.86
C VAL A 397 21.19 -32.07 -3.07
N LYS A 398 21.43 -30.76 -2.89
CA LYS A 398 21.81 -29.84 -3.97
C LYS A 398 23.07 -30.28 -4.73
N ARG A 399 24.01 -30.95 -4.05
CA ARG A 399 25.20 -31.52 -4.69
C ARG A 399 24.88 -32.70 -5.59
N LEU A 400 23.99 -33.58 -5.15
CA LEU A 400 23.55 -34.73 -5.95
C LEU A 400 22.76 -34.25 -7.17
N GLU A 401 21.85 -33.29 -6.98
CA GLU A 401 21.10 -32.65 -8.07
C GLU A 401 22.05 -32.05 -9.12
N ARG A 402 23.08 -31.32 -8.67
CA ARG A 402 24.06 -30.73 -9.59
C ARG A 402 24.89 -31.75 -10.36
N LEU A 403 25.23 -32.89 -9.75
CA LEU A 403 25.92 -33.99 -10.44
C LEU A 403 25.06 -34.59 -11.56
N GLU A 404 23.76 -34.70 -11.33
CA GLU A 404 22.82 -35.24 -12.32
C GLU A 404 22.53 -34.25 -13.44
N GLU A 405 22.35 -32.96 -13.13
CA GLU A 405 22.22 -31.89 -14.12
C GLU A 405 23.39 -31.85 -15.10
N ILE A 406 24.62 -31.89 -14.57
CA ILE A 406 25.83 -31.89 -15.41
C ILE A 406 25.77 -33.03 -16.42
N ALA A 407 25.36 -34.23 -16.00
CA ALA A 407 25.30 -35.38 -16.89
C ALA A 407 24.11 -35.37 -17.85
N LEU A 408 22.94 -34.85 -17.45
CA LEU A 408 21.75 -34.76 -18.30
C LEU A 408 21.92 -33.78 -19.47
N THR A 409 22.77 -32.77 -19.34
CA THR A 409 23.05 -31.82 -20.44
C THR A 409 23.79 -32.43 -21.63
N HIS A 410 24.37 -33.63 -21.47
CA HIS A 410 25.10 -34.29 -22.55
C HIS A 410 24.18 -35.03 -23.51
N ARG A 411 24.43 -34.83 -24.81
CA ARG A 411 23.61 -35.43 -25.87
C ARG A 411 23.67 -36.96 -25.84
N GLY A 412 22.50 -37.59 -25.83
CA GLY A 412 22.37 -39.05 -25.88
C GLY A 412 22.33 -39.72 -24.50
N VAL A 413 22.39 -38.94 -23.41
CA VAL A 413 22.08 -39.40 -22.07
C VAL A 413 20.56 -39.53 -21.91
N GLU A 414 20.10 -40.70 -21.49
CA GLU A 414 18.70 -40.98 -21.21
C GLU A 414 18.39 -40.79 -19.72
N LYS A 415 19.25 -41.32 -18.84
CA LYS A 415 19.05 -41.31 -17.38
C LYS A 415 20.39 -41.23 -16.66
N VAL A 416 20.40 -40.59 -15.50
CA VAL A 416 21.57 -40.47 -14.63
C VAL A 416 21.21 -40.93 -13.22
N PHE A 417 22.14 -41.61 -12.55
CA PHE A 417 21.98 -42.07 -11.17
C PHE A 417 23.22 -41.73 -10.36
N ALA A 418 23.10 -40.81 -9.40
CA ALA A 418 24.15 -40.58 -8.41
C ALA A 418 24.03 -41.59 -7.24
N MET A 419 24.86 -42.62 -7.26
CA MET A 419 24.93 -43.69 -6.25
C MET A 419 26.02 -43.43 -5.20
N GLN A 420 25.99 -44.21 -4.11
CA GLN A 420 27.01 -44.18 -3.04
C GLN A 420 27.29 -42.76 -2.51
N ALA A 421 26.24 -42.01 -2.21
CA ALA A 421 26.35 -40.65 -1.74
C ALA A 421 27.04 -39.67 -2.72
N GLY A 422 26.89 -39.91 -4.04
CA GLY A 422 27.49 -39.10 -5.09
C GLY A 422 28.92 -39.50 -5.43
N ARG A 423 29.41 -40.66 -4.94
CA ARG A 423 30.73 -41.21 -5.27
C ARG A 423 30.73 -42.14 -6.46
N ASP A 424 29.56 -42.56 -6.93
CA ASP A 424 29.42 -43.42 -8.10
C ASP A 424 28.30 -42.88 -9.00
N LEU A 425 28.65 -42.22 -10.10
CA LEU A 425 27.71 -41.67 -11.06
C LEU A 425 27.51 -42.67 -12.20
N ARG A 426 26.28 -43.12 -12.42
CA ARG A 426 25.93 -44.02 -13.52
C ARG A 426 25.09 -43.30 -14.55
N VAL A 427 25.50 -43.37 -15.81
CA VAL A 427 24.87 -42.62 -16.91
C VAL A 427 24.40 -43.63 -17.94
N MET A 428 23.08 -43.76 -18.08
CA MET A 428 22.47 -44.58 -19.13
C MET A 428 22.36 -43.76 -20.41
N VAL A 429 22.83 -44.33 -21.51
CA VAL A 429 22.81 -43.68 -22.83
C VAL A 429 21.94 -44.44 -23.81
N LEU A 430 21.34 -43.68 -24.74
CA LEU A 430 20.57 -44.25 -25.84
C LEU A 430 21.52 -45.01 -26.79
N PRO A 431 21.36 -46.33 -26.97
CA PRO A 431 22.28 -47.15 -27.75
C PRO A 431 22.32 -46.80 -29.25
N ASP A 432 21.26 -46.15 -29.75
CA ASP A 432 21.14 -45.67 -31.14
C ASP A 432 21.86 -44.33 -31.38
N VAL A 433 22.16 -43.59 -30.31
CA VAL A 433 22.75 -42.24 -30.37
C VAL A 433 24.21 -42.25 -29.94
N VAL A 434 24.58 -43.11 -28.98
CA VAL A 434 25.92 -43.21 -28.41
C VAL A 434 26.48 -44.59 -28.69
N ASP A 435 27.59 -44.66 -29.42
CA ASP A 435 28.33 -45.91 -29.67
C ASP A 435 29.34 -46.23 -28.55
N ASP A 436 30.01 -47.38 -28.62
CA ASP A 436 30.92 -47.82 -27.55
C ASP A 436 32.13 -46.88 -27.35
N LEU A 437 32.59 -46.22 -28.42
CA LEU A 437 33.69 -45.28 -28.34
C LEU A 437 33.23 -43.94 -27.74
N ALA A 438 32.08 -43.45 -28.19
CA ALA A 438 31.44 -42.25 -27.65
C ALA A 438 31.09 -42.40 -26.17
N ALA A 439 30.69 -43.61 -25.72
CA ALA A 439 30.44 -43.88 -24.30
C ALA A 439 31.71 -43.73 -23.44
N GLN A 440 32.88 -44.14 -23.95
CA GLN A 440 34.16 -43.95 -23.24
C GLN A 440 34.58 -42.48 -23.19
N VAL A 441 34.35 -41.74 -24.27
CA VAL A 441 34.62 -40.29 -24.34
C VAL A 441 33.71 -39.54 -23.36
N LEU A 442 32.41 -39.82 -23.40
CA LEU A 442 31.42 -39.25 -22.48
C LEU A 442 31.77 -39.49 -21.02
N ALA A 443 32.20 -40.70 -20.66
CA ALA A 443 32.62 -41.02 -19.30
C ALA A 443 33.80 -40.14 -18.83
N ARG A 444 34.77 -39.87 -19.72
CA ARG A 444 35.92 -39.00 -19.43
C ARG A 444 35.53 -37.53 -19.34
N ASP A 445 34.71 -37.06 -20.27
CA ASP A 445 34.28 -35.66 -20.33
C ASP A 445 33.45 -35.30 -19.09
N LEU A 446 32.53 -36.18 -18.69
CA LEU A 446 31.76 -36.03 -17.45
C LEU A 446 32.64 -36.02 -16.21
N ALA A 447 33.59 -36.95 -16.10
CA ALA A 447 34.49 -36.99 -14.96
C ALA A 447 35.30 -35.67 -14.83
N LYS A 448 35.75 -35.13 -15.96
CA LYS A 448 36.52 -33.88 -16.00
C LYS A 448 35.64 -32.65 -15.68
N GLN A 449 34.44 -32.58 -16.24
CA GLN A 449 33.52 -31.48 -15.97
C GLN A 449 33.06 -31.46 -14.51
N ILE A 450 32.82 -32.63 -13.92
CA ILE A 450 32.51 -32.75 -12.49
C ILE A 450 33.69 -32.30 -11.62
N GLU A 451 34.92 -32.64 -12.00
CA GLU A 451 36.14 -32.18 -11.30
C GLU A 451 36.31 -30.65 -11.37
N GLU A 452 35.93 -30.03 -12.49
CA GLU A 452 36.04 -28.57 -12.70
C GLU A 452 34.90 -27.78 -12.02
N GLU A 453 33.67 -28.30 -12.01
CA GLU A 453 32.48 -27.58 -11.50
C GLU A 453 32.15 -27.88 -10.02
N LEU A 454 32.61 -29.01 -9.47
CA LEU A 454 32.21 -29.47 -8.14
C LEU A 454 33.39 -29.81 -7.24
N THR A 455 33.47 -29.16 -6.08
CA THR A 455 34.44 -29.51 -5.03
C THR A 455 33.93 -30.72 -4.24
N TYR A 456 34.56 -31.89 -4.43
CA TYR A 456 34.15 -33.12 -3.75
C TYR A 456 35.28 -33.74 -2.89
N PRO A 457 35.02 -34.13 -1.62
CA PRO A 457 36.00 -34.85 -0.81
C PRO A 457 36.04 -36.34 -1.21
N GLY A 458 36.98 -36.68 -2.08
CA GLY A 458 37.23 -38.05 -2.55
C GLY A 458 37.10 -38.18 -4.08
N GLN A 459 37.19 -39.40 -4.57
CA GLN A 459 37.05 -39.70 -5.99
C GLN A 459 35.60 -40.04 -6.33
N ILE A 460 35.09 -39.48 -7.43
CA ILE A 460 33.81 -39.83 -8.02
C ILE A 460 34.09 -40.76 -9.20
N ARG A 461 33.49 -41.95 -9.19
CA ARG A 461 33.56 -42.91 -10.29
C ARG A 461 32.41 -42.65 -11.25
N VAL A 462 32.71 -42.43 -12.53
CA VAL A 462 31.70 -42.26 -13.58
C VAL A 462 31.63 -43.54 -14.42
N THR A 463 30.44 -44.12 -14.55
CA THR A 463 30.18 -45.33 -15.33
C THR A 463 29.09 -45.04 -16.37
N VAL A 464 29.45 -45.11 -17.64
CA VAL A 464 28.47 -45.00 -18.74
C VAL A 464 27.98 -46.40 -19.11
N ILE A 465 26.66 -46.60 -19.12
CA ILE A 465 26.01 -47.89 -19.38
C ILE A 465 25.22 -47.77 -20.68
N ARG A 466 25.60 -48.60 -21.66
CA ARG A 466 24.86 -48.79 -22.91
C ARG A 466 24.21 -50.16 -22.87
N GLU A 467 22.88 -50.23 -22.88
CA GLU A 467 22.13 -51.49 -22.82
C GLU A 467 21.13 -51.56 -23.98
N SER A 468 21.09 -52.68 -24.69
CA SER A 468 20.06 -52.98 -25.69
C SER A 468 19.38 -54.29 -25.30
N ARG A 469 18.04 -54.31 -25.33
CA ARG A 469 17.23 -55.47 -24.95
C ARG A 469 16.34 -55.89 -26.11
N ALA A 470 16.42 -57.15 -26.49
CA ALA A 470 15.48 -57.81 -27.40
C ALA A 470 14.79 -58.95 -26.63
N THR A 471 13.46 -59.01 -26.70
CA THR A 471 12.66 -60.05 -26.05
C THR A 471 11.75 -60.71 -27.07
N GLU A 472 11.69 -62.04 -27.05
CA GLU A 472 10.85 -62.84 -27.92
C GLU A 472 10.18 -63.94 -27.09
N VAL A 473 8.91 -64.23 -27.39
CA VAL A 473 8.11 -65.21 -26.66
C VAL A 473 7.86 -66.40 -27.59
N ALA A 474 8.48 -67.53 -27.29
CA ALA A 474 8.17 -68.78 -27.97
C ALA A 474 6.79 -69.29 -27.53
N ARG A 475 5.98 -69.75 -28.49
CA ARG A 475 4.69 -70.41 -28.24
C ARG A 475 4.83 -71.91 -28.16
#